data_AF-A0A9R1N4E9-F1
#
_entry.id   AF-A0A9R1N4E9-F1
#
_cell.length_a   1.000
_cell.length_b   1.000
_cell.length_c   1.000
_cell.angle_alpha   90.00
_cell.angle_beta   90.00
_cell.angle_gamma   90.00
#
_symmetry.space_group_name_H-M   'P 1'
#
loop_
_entity.id
_entity.type
_entity.pdbx_description
1 polymer ?
#
loop_
_entity_poly.entity_id
_entity_poly.type
_entity_poly.pdbx_seq_one_letter_code
_entity_poly.pdbx_strand_id
1 'polypeptide(L)'
;MFYKIHSHAQIQDLQARSDELGHSNKCMLVGLVSLESVRIACESYALLRPLLMESWKWVCPELEILSVVAGLSVEIQKLEHDVLPQLMVQEAKLERGALEALLLMKNSAVALLHMRKCFMLALGVLLAEDDLVLARVKKLSIMLKDTADAVLKGDGNIAWLEERVLLLVQLVTDVLETPVRFCDSDEYSDECSDEYSD
;
A
#
# COMPACT_ATOMS: atom_id res chain seq x y z
N MET A 1 -5.98 14.33 23.14
CA MET A 1 -6.49 12.95 23.40
C MET A 1 -5.81 12.05 22.39
N PHE A 2 -5.49 10.81 22.75
CA PHE A 2 -4.73 9.90 21.90
C PHE A 2 -5.56 8.67 21.52
N TYR A 3 -5.59 8.36 20.23
CA TYR A 3 -6.29 7.22 19.65
C TYR A 3 -5.29 6.29 18.98
N LYS A 4 -5.18 5.05 19.47
CA LYS A 4 -4.42 3.99 18.79
C LYS A 4 -5.34 3.25 17.82
N ILE A 5 -4.94 3.20 16.54
CA ILE A 5 -5.64 2.53 15.46
C ILE A 5 -4.88 1.27 15.07
N HIS A 6 -5.55 0.13 15.16
CA HIS A 6 -5.02 -1.20 14.84
C HIS A 6 -5.74 -1.86 13.66
N SER A 7 -6.79 -1.22 13.15
CA SER A 7 -7.69 -1.78 12.14
C SER A 7 -8.37 -0.70 11.30
N HIS A 8 -8.78 -1.07 10.09
CA HIS A 8 -9.63 -0.24 9.24
C HIS A 8 -10.97 0.09 9.89
N ALA A 9 -11.57 -0.88 10.59
CA ALA A 9 -12.84 -0.67 11.27
C ALA A 9 -12.76 0.47 12.30
N GLN A 10 -11.64 0.58 13.03
CA GLN A 10 -11.43 1.68 13.97
C GLN A 10 -11.27 3.04 13.27
N ILE A 11 -10.77 3.07 12.04
CA ILE A 11 -10.75 4.29 11.22
C ILE A 11 -12.18 4.71 10.85
N GLN A 12 -13.01 3.74 10.44
CA GLN A 12 -14.42 4.00 10.12
C GLN A 12 -15.18 4.54 11.34
N ASP A 13 -15.01 3.91 12.50
CA ASP A 13 -15.59 4.36 13.76
C ASP A 13 -15.12 5.77 14.14
N LEU A 14 -13.83 6.07 13.91
CA LEU A 14 -13.27 7.40 14.18
C LEU A 14 -13.89 8.45 13.26
N GLN A 15 -14.01 8.15 11.97
CA GLN A 15 -14.63 9.04 10.99
C GLN A 15 -16.11 9.29 11.30
N ALA A 16 -16.86 8.26 11.69
CA ALA A 16 -18.28 8.37 12.04
C ALA A 16 -18.52 9.26 13.28
N ARG A 17 -17.51 9.40 14.14
CA ARG A 17 -17.57 10.17 15.39
C ARG A 17 -16.82 11.50 15.30
N SER A 18 -16.33 11.87 14.12
CA SER A 18 -15.45 13.03 13.94
C SER A 18 -16.14 14.35 14.33
N ASP A 19 -17.42 14.50 14.02
CA ASP A 19 -18.20 15.70 14.37
C ASP A 19 -18.37 15.85 15.88
N GLU A 20 -18.71 14.75 16.59
CA GLU A 20 -18.85 14.73 18.04
C GLU A 20 -17.54 15.04 18.75
N LEU A 21 -16.44 14.49 18.25
CA LEU A 21 -15.09 14.65 18.81
C LEU A 21 -14.45 15.99 18.42
N GLY A 22 -14.81 16.54 17.26
CA GLY A 22 -14.28 17.79 16.70
C GLY A 22 -14.72 19.04 17.46
N HIS A 23 -15.73 18.95 18.33
CA HIS A 23 -16.17 20.04 19.19
C HIS A 23 -15.27 20.28 20.42
N SER A 24 -14.31 19.39 20.70
CA SER A 24 -13.31 19.59 21.74
C SER A 24 -12.26 20.63 21.32
N ASN A 25 -11.78 21.47 22.24
CA ASN A 25 -10.65 22.40 22.02
C ASN A 25 -9.28 21.73 22.13
N LYS A 26 -9.21 20.41 22.35
CA LYS A 26 -7.96 19.66 22.48
C LYS A 26 -7.52 19.08 21.13
N CYS A 27 -6.22 19.09 20.88
CA CYS A 27 -5.59 18.32 19.82
C CYS A 27 -5.87 16.81 20.00
N MET A 28 -6.16 16.14 18.89
CA MET A 28 -6.47 14.73 18.76
C MET A 28 -5.31 14.06 18.00
N LEU A 29 -4.48 13.33 18.72
CA LEU A 29 -3.40 12.54 18.14
C LEU A 29 -3.94 11.16 17.78
N VAL A 30 -3.72 10.74 16.54
CA VAL A 30 -4.11 9.43 16.00
C VAL A 30 -2.84 8.68 15.65
N GLY A 31 -2.50 7.68 16.45
CA GLY A 31 -1.40 6.77 16.16
C GLY A 31 -1.90 5.58 15.37
N LEU A 32 -1.49 5.47 14.11
CA LEU A 32 -1.69 4.24 13.35
C LEU A 32 -0.63 3.23 13.78
N VAL A 33 -1.06 2.11 14.34
CA VAL A 33 -0.16 1.04 14.80
C VAL A 33 -0.09 -0.05 13.74
N SER A 34 -1.25 -0.48 13.25
CA SER A 34 -1.35 -1.55 12.26
C SER A 34 -2.57 -1.42 11.36
N LEU A 35 -2.50 -2.08 10.21
CA LEU A 35 -3.64 -2.43 9.37
C LEU A 35 -3.63 -3.92 9.06
N GLU A 36 -4.83 -4.46 8.87
CA GLU A 36 -5.08 -5.87 8.62
C GLU A 36 -4.38 -6.37 7.36
N SER A 37 -4.29 -5.52 6.33
CA SER A 37 -3.66 -5.88 5.06
C SER A 37 -3.25 -4.67 4.22
N VAL A 38 -2.36 -4.87 3.24
CA VAL A 38 -2.04 -3.85 2.23
C VAL A 38 -3.29 -3.48 1.42
N ARG A 39 -4.16 -4.45 1.12
CA ARG A 39 -5.36 -4.26 0.29
C ARG A 39 -6.21 -3.07 0.75
N ILE A 40 -6.48 -2.99 2.05
CA ILE A 40 -7.33 -1.95 2.65
C ILE A 40 -6.62 -0.60 2.88
N ALA A 41 -5.33 -0.48 2.58
CA ALA A 41 -4.56 0.71 2.88
C ALA A 41 -5.06 1.95 2.12
N CYS A 42 -5.47 1.77 0.86
CA CYS A 42 -6.02 2.86 0.05
C CYS A 42 -7.34 3.40 0.63
N GLU A 43 -8.24 2.51 1.02
CA GLU A 43 -9.52 2.87 1.65
C GLU A 43 -9.26 3.55 3.00
N SER A 44 -8.39 2.99 3.83
CA SER A 44 -7.98 3.56 5.11
C SER A 44 -7.42 4.99 4.97
N TYR A 45 -6.54 5.20 3.98
CA TYR A 45 -6.00 6.52 3.66
C TYR A 45 -7.09 7.50 3.22
N ALA A 46 -8.01 7.06 2.38
CA ALA A 46 -9.10 7.90 1.88
C ALA A 46 -10.07 8.34 3.00
N LEU A 47 -10.24 7.53 4.04
CA LEU A 47 -11.07 7.90 5.21
C LEU A 47 -10.33 8.83 6.18
N LEU A 48 -9.03 8.60 6.43
CA LEU A 48 -8.25 9.42 7.37
C LEU A 48 -7.84 10.77 6.80
N ARG A 49 -7.52 10.85 5.52
CA ARG A 49 -6.97 12.07 4.91
C ARG A 49 -7.90 13.28 5.06
N PRO A 50 -9.22 13.21 4.80
CA PRO A 50 -10.12 14.34 5.01
C PRO A 50 -10.13 14.83 6.46
N LEU A 51 -10.15 13.91 7.43
CA LEU A 51 -10.16 14.25 8.86
C LEU A 51 -8.95 15.12 9.25
N LEU A 52 -7.79 14.84 8.67
CA LEU A 52 -6.53 15.54 8.93
C LEU A 52 -6.39 16.84 8.13
N MET A 53 -7.05 16.95 6.97
CA MET A 53 -6.98 18.14 6.12
C MET A 53 -8.05 19.19 6.47
N GLU A 54 -9.21 18.77 6.95
CA GLU A 54 -10.35 19.65 7.23
C GLU A 54 -10.27 20.29 8.62
N SER A 55 -9.35 19.83 9.47
CA SER A 55 -9.21 20.33 10.83
C SER A 55 -7.78 20.19 11.35
N TRP A 56 -7.20 21.34 11.71
CA TRP A 56 -5.93 21.46 12.45
C TRP A 56 -5.91 20.75 13.82
N LYS A 57 -7.04 20.22 14.28
CA LYS A 57 -7.14 19.50 15.55
C LYS A 57 -6.65 18.06 15.46
N TRP A 58 -6.54 17.48 14.28
CA TRP A 58 -6.16 16.08 14.12
C TRP A 58 -4.71 15.97 13.63
N VAL A 59 -3.93 15.11 14.29
CA VAL A 59 -2.53 14.84 13.92
C VAL A 59 -2.35 13.33 13.79
N CYS A 60 -1.70 12.89 12.70
CA CYS A 60 -1.34 11.49 12.48
C CYS A 60 0.05 11.45 11.83
N PRO A 61 1.12 11.21 12.62
CA PRO A 61 2.49 11.14 12.12
C PRO A 61 2.66 10.06 11.04
N GLU A 62 1.92 8.96 11.15
CA GLU A 62 2.04 7.82 10.24
C GLU A 62 1.27 7.99 8.92
N LEU A 63 0.62 9.14 8.69
CA LEU A 63 -0.16 9.38 7.46
C LEU A 63 0.71 9.31 6.20
N GLU A 64 1.96 9.76 6.25
CA GLU A 64 2.88 9.68 5.12
C GLU A 64 3.17 8.21 4.75
N ILE A 65 3.43 7.37 5.75
CA ILE A 65 3.64 5.94 5.56
C ILE A 65 2.37 5.31 4.97
N LEU A 66 1.19 5.63 5.51
CA LEU A 66 -0.09 5.13 5.02
C LEU A 66 -0.35 5.54 3.57
N SER A 67 0.00 6.77 3.18
CA SER A 67 -0.10 7.26 1.80
C SER A 67 0.75 6.42 0.84
N VAL A 68 1.98 6.08 1.22
CA VAL A 68 2.85 5.23 0.38
C VAL A 68 2.29 3.81 0.26
N VAL A 69 1.82 3.22 1.36
CA VAL A 69 1.24 1.87 1.34
C VAL A 69 -0.10 1.85 0.59
N ALA A 70 -0.88 2.92 0.64
CA ALA A 70 -2.06 3.12 -0.19
C ALA A 70 -1.69 3.13 -1.69
N GLY A 71 -0.63 3.82 -2.07
CA GLY A 71 -0.10 3.80 -3.44
C GLY A 71 0.33 2.41 -3.89
N LEU A 72 1.03 1.66 -3.03
CA LEU A 72 1.37 0.25 -3.28
C LEU A 72 0.12 -0.59 -3.51
N SER A 73 -0.88 -0.45 -2.63
CA SER A 73 -2.14 -1.17 -2.71
C SER A 73 -2.83 -0.96 -4.06
N VAL A 74 -2.94 0.29 -4.51
CA VAL A 74 -3.56 0.64 -5.80
C VAL A 74 -2.83 -0.02 -6.97
N GLU A 75 -1.50 0.09 -7.02
CA GLU A 75 -0.72 -0.48 -8.12
C GLU A 75 -0.78 -2.01 -8.14
N ILE A 76 -0.83 -2.67 -6.98
CA ILE A 76 -0.92 -4.13 -6.89
C ILE A 76 -2.32 -4.63 -7.22
N GLN A 77 -3.38 -3.94 -6.78
CA GLN A 77 -4.76 -4.29 -7.14
C GLN A 77 -5.03 -4.14 -8.64
N LYS A 78 -4.40 -3.14 -9.29
CA LYS A 78 -4.41 -3.04 -10.76
C LYS A 78 -3.81 -4.27 -11.42
N LEU A 79 -2.74 -4.86 -10.86
CA LEU A 79 -2.20 -6.11 -11.38
C LEU A 79 -3.19 -7.26 -11.24
N GLU A 80 -3.84 -7.37 -10.08
CA GLU A 80 -4.84 -8.41 -9.78
C GLU A 80 -6.05 -8.35 -10.72
N HIS A 81 -6.60 -7.16 -10.96
CA HIS A 81 -7.86 -6.99 -11.67
C HIS A 81 -7.70 -6.75 -13.17
N ASP A 82 -6.67 -6.02 -13.59
CA ASP A 82 -6.58 -5.55 -14.97
C ASP A 82 -5.50 -6.28 -15.77
N VAL A 83 -4.41 -6.72 -15.14
CA VAL A 83 -3.24 -7.26 -15.86
C VAL A 83 -3.25 -8.78 -15.88
N LEU A 84 -3.29 -9.44 -14.73
CA LEU A 84 -3.18 -10.90 -14.65
C LEU A 84 -4.31 -11.63 -15.37
N PRO A 85 -5.59 -11.21 -15.29
CA PRO A 85 -6.68 -11.89 -16.01
C PRO A 85 -6.48 -11.87 -17.52
N GLN A 86 -5.97 -10.77 -18.08
CA GLN A 86 -5.69 -10.68 -19.53
C GLN A 86 -4.61 -11.67 -19.97
N LEU A 87 -3.67 -12.02 -19.09
CA LEU A 87 -2.59 -12.96 -19.40
C LEU A 87 -2.99 -14.42 -19.17
N MET A 88 -4.10 -14.69 -18.48
CA MET A 88 -4.61 -16.05 -18.25
C MET A 88 -5.47 -16.59 -19.40
N VAL A 89 -6.02 -15.71 -20.26
CA VAL A 89 -6.94 -16.09 -21.36
C VAL A 89 -6.20 -16.15 -22.71
N GLN A 90 -4.89 -16.43 -22.70
CA GLN A 90 -4.10 -16.43 -23.94
C GLN A 90 -4.32 -17.72 -24.74
N GLU A 91 -4.68 -17.59 -26.02
CA GLU A 91 -4.77 -18.72 -26.95
C GLU A 91 -3.39 -19.01 -27.59
N ALA A 92 -3.34 -19.72 -28.72
CA ALA A 92 -2.09 -20.17 -29.36
C ALA A 92 -1.12 -19.05 -29.79
N LYS A 93 -1.52 -17.78 -29.71
CA LYS A 93 -0.69 -16.59 -30.02
C LYS A 93 -1.02 -15.47 -29.03
N LEU A 94 -0.01 -14.65 -28.72
CA LEU A 94 -0.19 -13.44 -27.91
C LEU A 94 -1.05 -12.42 -28.65
N GLU A 95 -2.22 -12.14 -28.09
CA GLU A 95 -3.11 -11.12 -28.62
C GLU A 95 -2.65 -9.72 -28.25
N ARG A 96 -3.23 -8.71 -28.90
CA ARG A 96 -2.92 -7.29 -28.62
C ARG A 96 -3.17 -6.93 -27.14
N GLY A 97 -4.24 -7.44 -26.53
CA GLY A 97 -4.53 -7.22 -25.11
C GLY A 97 -3.45 -7.80 -24.20
N ALA A 98 -2.91 -8.97 -24.54
CA ALA A 98 -1.79 -9.59 -23.84
C ALA A 98 -0.55 -8.71 -23.84
N LEU A 99 -0.23 -8.14 -25.01
CA LEU A 99 0.93 -7.28 -25.17
C LEU A 99 0.79 -6.00 -24.34
N GLU A 100 -0.40 -5.40 -24.34
CA GLU A 100 -0.71 -4.24 -23.51
C GLU A 100 -0.60 -4.58 -22.02
N ALA A 101 -1.11 -5.73 -21.59
CA ALA A 101 -0.97 -6.22 -20.22
C ALA A 101 0.49 -6.48 -19.83
N LEU A 102 1.33 -7.03 -20.72
CA LEU A 102 2.77 -7.21 -20.47
C LEU A 102 3.52 -5.88 -20.32
N LEU A 103 3.18 -4.87 -21.12
CA LEU A 103 3.74 -3.53 -20.98
C LEU A 103 3.31 -2.87 -19.66
N LEU A 104 2.04 -3.02 -19.29
CA LEU A 104 1.54 -2.56 -18.00
C LEU A 104 2.25 -3.27 -16.84
N MET A 105 2.39 -4.59 -16.89
CA MET A 105 3.14 -5.39 -15.93
C MET A 105 4.56 -4.87 -15.72
N LYS A 106 5.26 -4.56 -16.82
CA LYS A 106 6.62 -4.01 -16.78
C LYS A 106 6.66 -2.63 -16.12
N ASN A 107 5.69 -1.77 -16.43
CA ASN A 107 5.59 -0.44 -15.83
C ASN A 107 5.27 -0.53 -14.33
N SER A 108 4.35 -1.41 -13.94
CA SER A 108 4.03 -1.69 -12.55
C SER A 108 5.24 -2.20 -11.78
N ALA A 109 6.08 -3.06 -12.36
CA ALA A 109 7.32 -3.49 -11.73
C ALA A 109 8.26 -2.32 -11.37
N VAL A 110 8.35 -1.29 -12.23
CA VAL A 110 9.13 -0.08 -11.98
C VAL A 110 8.48 0.77 -10.88
N ALA A 111 7.17 0.96 -10.96
CA ALA A 111 6.40 1.73 -9.96
C ALA A 111 6.52 1.09 -8.56
N LEU A 112 6.35 -0.22 -8.46
CA LEU A 112 6.48 -0.96 -7.21
C LEU A 112 7.89 -0.87 -6.61
N LEU A 113 8.94 -0.94 -7.44
CA LEU A 113 10.31 -0.73 -6.96
C LEU A 113 10.54 0.70 -6.44
N HIS A 114 9.94 1.70 -7.08
CA HIS A 114 10.01 3.08 -6.61
C HIS A 114 9.26 3.26 -5.28
N MET A 115 8.01 2.82 -5.21
CA MET A 115 7.19 2.92 -4.00
C MET A 115 7.78 2.12 -2.84
N ARG A 116 8.40 0.96 -3.11
CA ARG A 116 9.17 0.22 -2.10
C ARG A 116 10.28 1.08 -1.48
N LYS A 117 11.01 1.85 -2.29
CA LYS A 117 12.04 2.75 -1.78
C LYS A 117 11.43 3.87 -0.95
N CYS A 118 10.33 4.46 -1.40
CA CYS A 118 9.59 5.47 -0.62
C CYS A 118 9.13 4.91 0.73
N PHE A 119 8.60 3.68 0.74
CA PHE A 119 8.11 3.06 1.97
C PHE A 119 9.25 2.76 2.94
N MET A 120 10.37 2.25 2.44
CA MET A 120 11.59 2.05 3.23
C MET A 120 12.12 3.36 3.85
N LEU A 121 12.03 4.49 3.12
CA LEU A 121 12.41 5.79 3.66
C LEU A 121 11.43 6.30 4.72
N ALA A 122 10.13 6.16 4.47
CA ALA A 122 9.08 6.61 5.39
C ALA A 122 9.04 5.80 6.70
N LEU A 123 9.30 4.50 6.63
CA LEU A 123 9.38 3.62 7.81
C LEU A 123 10.67 3.83 8.62
N GLY A 124 11.72 4.33 7.99
CA GLY A 124 13.06 4.42 8.56
C GLY A 124 13.91 3.16 8.34
N VAL A 125 15.22 3.36 8.19
CA VAL A 125 16.17 2.32 7.75
C VAL A 125 16.20 1.09 8.68
N LEU A 126 16.10 1.29 10.00
CA LEU A 126 16.18 0.21 10.99
C LEU A 126 14.99 -0.76 10.92
N LEU A 127 13.80 -0.24 10.61
CA LEU A 127 12.56 -1.01 10.60
C LEU A 127 12.31 -1.67 9.24
N ALA A 128 12.99 -1.19 8.20
CA ALA A 128 12.82 -1.65 6.84
C ALA A 128 13.53 -2.97 6.49
N GLU A 129 14.51 -3.42 7.28
CA GLU A 129 15.25 -4.66 6.98
C GLU A 129 14.38 -5.91 7.17
N ASP A 130 13.51 -5.91 8.17
CA ASP A 130 12.64 -7.04 8.53
C ASP A 130 11.17 -6.86 8.10
N ASP A 131 10.84 -5.78 7.40
CA ASP A 131 9.47 -5.51 6.98
C ASP A 131 9.02 -6.48 5.86
N LEU A 132 7.92 -7.19 6.15
CA LEU A 132 7.41 -8.25 5.28
C LEU A 132 6.82 -7.68 3.97
N VAL A 133 6.19 -6.50 4.00
CA VAL A 133 5.64 -5.86 2.81
C VAL A 133 6.79 -5.47 1.87
N LEU A 134 7.86 -4.85 2.38
CA LEU A 134 9.05 -4.52 1.60
C LEU A 134 9.71 -5.73 0.95
N ALA A 135 9.78 -6.86 1.67
CA ALA A 135 10.33 -8.11 1.14
C ALA A 135 9.44 -8.69 0.02
N ARG A 136 8.12 -8.75 0.24
CA ARG A 136 7.17 -9.29 -0.73
C ARG A 136 7.05 -8.42 -1.97
N VAL A 137 6.96 -7.09 -1.81
CA VAL A 137 6.95 -6.13 -2.93
C VAL A 137 8.23 -6.24 -3.76
N LYS A 138 9.40 -6.44 -3.14
CA LYS A 138 10.66 -6.68 -3.87
C LYS A 138 10.56 -7.92 -4.77
N LYS A 139 10.11 -9.04 -4.19
CA LYS A 139 9.97 -10.32 -4.89
C LYS A 139 8.99 -10.20 -6.05
N LEU A 140 7.81 -9.61 -5.80
CA LEU A 140 6.80 -9.36 -6.81
C LEU A 140 7.36 -8.50 -7.96
N SER A 141 7.99 -7.38 -7.65
CA SER A 141 8.53 -6.46 -8.68
C SER A 141 9.56 -7.12 -9.58
N ILE A 142 10.46 -7.93 -9.01
CA ILE A 142 11.46 -8.68 -9.78
C ILE A 142 10.75 -9.67 -10.71
N MET A 143 9.82 -10.46 -10.18
CA MET A 143 9.13 -11.49 -10.97
C MET A 143 8.29 -10.88 -12.11
N LEU A 144 7.60 -9.76 -11.87
CA LEU A 144 6.85 -9.04 -12.91
C LEU A 144 7.79 -8.59 -14.04
N LYS A 145 8.92 -7.96 -13.68
CA LYS A 145 9.90 -7.48 -14.65
C LYS A 145 10.48 -8.63 -15.47
N ASP A 146 10.94 -9.69 -14.81
CA ASP A 146 11.56 -10.84 -15.47
C ASP A 146 10.59 -11.54 -16.40
N THR A 147 9.32 -11.68 -15.99
CA THR A 147 8.27 -12.28 -16.81
C THR A 147 7.98 -11.43 -18.04
N ALA A 148 7.76 -10.12 -17.86
CA ALA A 148 7.50 -9.21 -18.96
C ALA A 148 8.69 -9.13 -19.94
N ASP A 149 9.92 -9.00 -19.44
CA ASP A 149 11.11 -8.92 -20.28
C ASP A 149 11.35 -10.21 -21.08
N ALA A 150 11.14 -11.39 -20.50
CA ALA A 150 11.31 -12.66 -21.20
C ALA A 150 10.32 -12.82 -22.36
N VAL A 151 9.04 -12.51 -22.13
CA VAL A 151 8.03 -12.62 -23.20
C VAL A 151 8.26 -11.57 -24.29
N LEU A 152 8.53 -10.32 -23.92
CA LEU A 152 8.74 -9.23 -24.88
C LEU A 152 10.00 -9.42 -25.75
N LYS A 153 10.99 -10.18 -25.27
CA LYS A 153 12.19 -10.54 -26.05
C LYS A 153 12.01 -11.80 -26.91
N GLY A 154 10.90 -12.53 -26.74
CA GLY A 154 10.62 -13.77 -27.45
C GLY A 154 11.28 -15.00 -26.82
N ASP A 155 11.77 -14.91 -25.59
CA ASP A 155 12.47 -16.00 -24.88
C ASP A 155 11.48 -16.97 -24.19
N GLY A 156 10.20 -16.60 -24.06
CA GLY A 156 9.16 -17.39 -23.40
C GLY A 156 8.06 -17.87 -24.37
N ASN A 157 7.65 -19.14 -24.26
CA ASN A 157 6.46 -19.64 -24.93
C ASN A 157 5.19 -19.42 -24.06
N ILE A 158 4.01 -19.65 -24.63
CA ILE A 158 2.73 -19.35 -23.97
C ILE A 158 2.51 -20.22 -22.72
N ALA A 159 2.82 -21.51 -22.79
CA ALA A 159 2.74 -22.42 -21.64
C ALA A 159 3.60 -21.95 -20.46
N TRP A 160 4.81 -21.45 -20.73
CA TRP A 160 5.68 -20.88 -19.70
C TRP A 160 5.09 -19.60 -19.10
N LEU A 161 4.47 -18.74 -19.92
CA LEU A 161 3.79 -17.54 -19.43
C LEU A 161 2.60 -17.91 -18.54
N GLU A 162 1.78 -18.90 -18.91
CA GLU A 162 0.65 -19.36 -18.09
C GLU A 162 1.09 -19.83 -16.70
N GLU A 163 2.12 -20.68 -16.63
CA GLU A 163 2.71 -21.13 -15.35
C GLU A 163 3.22 -19.96 -14.51
N ARG A 164 3.88 -18.98 -15.17
CA ARG A 164 4.39 -17.78 -14.49
C ARG A 164 3.28 -16.88 -13.97
N VAL A 165 2.19 -16.72 -14.73
CA VAL A 165 1.03 -15.92 -14.33
C VAL A 165 0.38 -16.52 -13.08
N LEU A 166 0.26 -17.85 -12.97
CA LEU A 166 -0.25 -18.49 -11.76
C LEU A 166 0.61 -18.18 -10.52
N LEU A 167 1.93 -18.19 -10.66
CA LEU A 167 2.84 -17.79 -9.58
C LEU A 167 2.70 -16.30 -9.22
N LEU A 168 2.50 -15.44 -10.23
CA LEU A 168 2.27 -14.02 -10.02
C LEU A 168 0.95 -13.74 -9.32
N VAL A 169 -0.13 -14.47 -9.64
CA VAL A 169 -1.41 -14.39 -8.93
C VAL A 169 -1.19 -14.67 -7.45
N GLN A 170 -0.53 -15.78 -7.10
CA GLN A 170 -0.24 -16.09 -5.70
C GLN A 170 0.58 -14.98 -5.03
N LEU A 171 1.63 -14.46 -5.68
CA LEU A 171 2.44 -13.39 -5.11
C LEU A 171 1.68 -12.07 -4.93
N VAL A 172 0.78 -11.73 -5.84
CA VAL A 172 -0.07 -10.55 -5.73
C VAL A 172 -1.01 -10.70 -4.53
N THR A 173 -1.71 -11.83 -4.41
CA THR A 173 -2.56 -12.14 -3.25
C THR A 173 -1.76 -12.09 -1.95
N ASP A 174 -0.60 -12.75 -1.92
CA ASP A 174 0.32 -12.77 -0.80
C ASP A 174 0.72 -11.36 -0.34
N VAL A 175 0.99 -10.44 -1.26
CA VAL A 175 1.35 -9.06 -0.89
C VAL A 175 0.12 -8.30 -0.38
N LEU A 176 -1.02 -8.42 -1.08
CA LEU A 176 -2.25 -7.72 -0.73
C LEU A 176 -2.78 -8.12 0.65
N GLU A 177 -2.63 -9.39 1.04
CA GLU A 177 -3.04 -9.91 2.35
C GLU A 177 -2.03 -9.65 3.47
N THR A 178 -0.85 -9.09 3.16
CA THR A 178 0.18 -8.85 4.17
C THR A 178 -0.25 -7.74 5.13
N PRO A 179 -0.26 -7.96 6.46
CA PRO A 179 -0.53 -6.92 7.43
C PRO A 179 0.52 -5.81 7.38
N VAL A 180 0.10 -4.57 7.66
CA VAL A 180 0.99 -3.40 7.65
C VAL A 180 1.24 -2.95 9.08
N ARG A 181 2.48 -2.61 9.40
CA ARG A 181 2.88 -2.04 10.68
C ARG A 181 3.49 -0.67 10.45
N PHE A 182 3.12 0.31 11.27
CA PHE A 182 3.48 1.72 11.08
C PHE A 182 4.46 2.25 12.14
N CYS A 183 4.72 1.46 13.20
CA CYS A 183 5.53 1.72 14.41
C CYS A 183 4.74 2.25 15.61
N ASP A 184 5.29 2.04 16.81
CA ASP A 184 4.70 2.53 18.06
C ASP A 184 5.09 4.00 18.27
N SER A 185 4.09 4.87 18.30
CA SER A 185 4.19 6.33 18.48
C SER A 185 4.50 6.76 19.93
N ASP A 186 5.13 5.90 20.74
CA ASP A 186 5.43 6.20 22.15
C ASP A 186 6.40 7.39 22.33
N GLU A 187 6.96 7.95 21.24
CA GLU A 187 7.85 9.12 21.24
C GLU A 187 7.17 10.48 20.99
N TYR A 188 5.87 10.54 20.63
CA TYR A 188 5.22 11.79 20.18
C TYR A 188 4.34 12.49 21.25
N SER A 189 4.36 12.05 22.50
CA SER A 189 3.43 12.57 23.53
C SER A 189 3.73 13.98 24.06
N ASP A 190 4.91 14.55 23.77
CA ASP A 190 5.39 15.74 24.47
C ASP A 190 5.16 17.09 23.74
N GLU A 191 4.73 17.10 22.48
CA GLU A 191 4.64 18.35 21.68
C GLU A 191 3.25 19.00 21.61
N CYS A 192 2.26 18.53 22.37
CA CYS A 192 0.93 19.17 22.44
C CYS A 192 0.73 20.09 23.65
N SER A 193 1.79 20.34 24.43
CA SER A 193 1.80 21.34 25.49
C SER A 193 2.55 22.58 25.01
N ASP A 194 1.88 23.72 25.12
CA ASP A 194 2.44 25.06 25.08
C ASP A 194 2.41 25.74 23.70
N GLU A 195 1.23 26.17 23.27
CA GLU A 195 1.06 27.52 22.72
C GLU A 195 -0.41 27.93 22.90
N TYR A 196 -0.66 29.18 23.28
CA TYR A 196 -1.94 29.82 23.67
C TYR A 196 -2.30 29.81 25.18
N SER A 197 -1.44 30.44 25.96
CA SER A 197 -1.81 31.43 27.00
C SER A 197 -0.83 32.59 26.76
N ASP A 198 -1.17 33.85 26.48
CA ASP A 198 -2.35 34.70 26.61
C ASP A 198 -2.63 35.49 25.31
#